data_AF-A0A7X8SMD9-F1
#
_entry.id   AF-A0A7X8SMD9-F1
#
_cell.length_a   1.000
_cell.length_b   1.000
_cell.length_c   1.000
_cell.angle_alpha   90.00
_cell.angle_beta   90.00
_cell.angle_gamma   90.00
#
_symmetry.space_group_name_H-M   'P 1'
#
loop_
_entity.id
_entity.type
_entity.pdbx_description
1 polymer ?
#
loop_
_entity_poly.entity_id
_entity_poly.type
_entity_poly.pdbx_seq_one_letter_code
_entity_poly.pdbx_strand_id
1 'polypeptide(L)'
;MERNIVGVVLASFFVLSTILYGVLGEDSFVFHVDSKEDLKEAITTTDSLIENNNLNFHRAELIVCGEVTRSLIDDIDTMNMLKSVDKEHVQVTVCEASLEKLNINPDELPLEIKVVESPERRISVLKQLGFVTIDL
;
A
#
# COMPACT_ATOMS: atom_id res chain seq x y z
N MET A 1 26.92 -9.05 46.31
CA MET A 1 26.97 -9.77 45.03
C MET A 1 25.73 -9.52 44.16
N GLU A 2 24.66 -8.92 44.69
CA GLU A 2 23.37 -8.73 43.98
C GLU A 2 23.31 -7.53 43.03
N ARG A 3 24.15 -6.50 43.20
CA ARG A 3 24.12 -5.28 42.36
C ARG A 3 24.53 -5.53 40.89
N ASN A 4 25.27 -6.60 40.62
CA ASN A 4 25.74 -6.93 39.28
C ASN A 4 24.68 -7.66 38.44
N ILE A 5 23.73 -8.35 39.08
CA ILE A 5 22.69 -9.14 38.40
C ILE A 5 21.64 -8.21 37.78
N VAL A 6 21.24 -7.15 38.51
CA VAL A 6 20.25 -6.16 38.05
C VAL A 6 20.76 -5.39 36.83
N GLY A 7 22.04 -5.02 36.80
CA GLY A 7 22.65 -4.32 35.66
C GLY A 7 22.73 -5.16 34.39
N VAL A 8 23.02 -6.46 34.52
CA VAL A 8 23.10 -7.38 33.38
C VAL A 8 21.72 -7.67 32.79
N VAL A 9 20.69 -7.81 33.64
CA VAL A 9 19.29 -8.04 33.19
C VAL A 9 18.73 -6.80 32.46
N LEU A 10 18.99 -5.59 32.97
CA LEU A 10 18.57 -4.34 32.30
C LEU A 10 19.28 -4.14 30.95
N ALA A 11 20.58 -4.41 30.88
CA ALA A 11 21.34 -4.27 29.63
C ALA A 11 20.88 -5.28 28.56
N SER A 12 20.55 -6.52 28.96
CA SER A 12 20.05 -7.53 28.03
C SER A 12 18.63 -7.24 27.54
N PHE A 13 17.77 -6.62 28.35
CA PHE A 13 16.46 -6.14 27.90
C PHE A 13 16.58 -4.97 26.89
N PHE A 14 17.53 -4.07 27.12
CA PHE A 14 17.81 -2.96 26.20
C PHE A 14 18.30 -3.48 24.85
N VAL A 15 19.24 -4.43 24.82
CA VAL A 15 19.77 -5.02 23.59
C VAL A 15 18.68 -5.79 22.82
N LEU A 16 17.80 -6.53 23.51
CA LEU A 16 16.67 -7.22 22.86
C LEU A 16 15.69 -6.22 22.22
N SER A 17 15.39 -5.13 22.92
CA SER A 17 14.54 -4.06 22.40
C SER A 17 15.14 -3.45 21.13
N THR A 18 16.43 -3.09 21.13
CA THR A 18 17.07 -2.47 19.97
C THR A 18 17.15 -3.41 18.76
N ILE A 19 17.35 -4.71 18.98
CA ILE A 19 17.34 -5.71 17.90
C ILE A 19 15.92 -5.90 17.34
N LEU A 20 14.88 -5.89 18.18
CA LEU A 20 13.50 -5.88 17.70
C LEU A 20 13.21 -4.64 16.85
N TYR A 21 13.53 -3.44 17.33
CA TYR A 21 13.26 -2.20 16.57
C TYR A 21 14.10 -2.06 15.29
N GLY A 22 15.31 -2.62 15.25
CA GLY A 22 16.20 -2.53 14.08
C GLY A 22 15.85 -3.48 12.93
N VAL A 23 15.01 -4.51 13.17
CA VAL A 23 14.65 -5.56 12.20
C VAL A 23 13.17 -5.53 11.81
N LEU A 24 12.30 -4.80 12.52
CA LEU A 24 10.82 -4.93 12.43
C LEU A 24 10.07 -3.70 11.90
N GLY A 25 10.68 -2.85 11.09
CA GLY A 25 9.91 -1.91 10.26
C GLY A 25 9.66 -2.57 8.92
N GLU A 26 8.49 -3.19 8.71
CA GLU A 26 8.11 -3.57 7.35
C GLU A 26 7.60 -2.31 6.62
N ASP A 27 8.15 -2.00 5.45
CA ASP A 27 7.85 -0.78 4.71
C ASP A 27 6.51 -0.92 3.98
N SER A 28 5.59 0.00 4.24
CA SER A 28 4.28 0.06 3.58
C SER A 28 4.15 1.31 2.73
N PHE A 29 3.53 1.20 1.54
CA PHE A 29 3.48 2.28 0.57
C PHE A 29 2.05 2.60 0.13
N VAL A 30 1.76 3.88 -0.12
CA VAL A 30 0.50 4.32 -0.71
C VAL A 30 0.77 5.15 -1.95
N PHE A 31 0.07 4.84 -3.03
CA PHE A 31 0.16 5.52 -4.32
C PHE A 31 -1.17 6.21 -4.61
N HIS A 32 -1.12 7.47 -5.02
CA HIS A 32 -2.26 8.14 -5.62
C HIS A 32 -2.18 7.97 -7.14
N VAL A 33 -3.27 7.54 -7.76
CA VAL A 33 -3.31 7.15 -9.17
C VAL A 33 -4.47 7.87 -9.84
N ASP A 34 -4.16 8.86 -10.68
CA ASP A 34 -5.16 9.67 -11.39
C ASP A 34 -5.18 9.37 -12.91
N SER A 35 -4.11 8.76 -13.42
CA SER A 35 -3.95 8.41 -14.83
C SER A 35 -3.60 6.93 -15.06
N LYS A 36 -3.76 6.47 -16.31
CA LYS A 36 -3.36 5.12 -16.72
C LYS A 36 -1.82 4.94 -16.67
N GLU A 37 -1.08 6.03 -16.89
CA GLU A 37 0.38 6.03 -16.81
C GLU A 37 0.83 5.85 -15.36
N ASP A 38 0.21 6.59 -14.42
CA ASP A 38 0.45 6.46 -12.98
C ASP A 38 0.10 5.05 -12.50
N LEU A 39 -1.00 4.46 -12.99
CA LEU A 39 -1.36 3.09 -12.63
C LEU A 39 -0.28 2.09 -13.04
N LYS A 40 0.25 2.24 -14.26
CA LYS A 40 1.33 1.39 -14.76
C LYS A 40 2.60 1.57 -13.94
N GLU A 41 2.96 2.81 -13.65
CA GLU A 41 4.14 3.13 -12.86
C GLU A 41 4.01 2.64 -11.42
N ALA A 42 2.83 2.78 -10.80
CA ALA A 42 2.54 2.25 -9.48
C ALA A 42 2.73 0.74 -9.45
N ILE A 43 2.12 0.00 -10.38
CA ILE A 43 2.26 -1.48 -10.44
C ILE A 43 3.72 -1.87 -10.63
N THR A 44 4.42 -1.25 -11.60
CA THR A 44 5.84 -1.57 -11.88
C THR A 44 6.74 -1.27 -10.68
N THR A 45 6.50 -0.15 -10.01
CA THR A 45 7.21 0.23 -8.78
C THR A 45 6.95 -0.80 -7.68
N THR A 46 5.71 -1.24 -7.54
CA THR A 46 5.32 -2.21 -6.51
C THR A 46 5.97 -3.57 -6.76
N ASP A 47 5.98 -4.04 -8.00
CA ASP A 47 6.69 -5.27 -8.39
C ASP A 47 8.19 -5.17 -8.06
N SER A 48 8.80 -4.02 -8.35
CA SER A 48 10.21 -3.75 -8.04
C SER A 48 10.49 -3.73 -6.54
N LEU A 49 9.55 -3.23 -5.72
CA LEU A 49 9.66 -3.22 -4.26
C LEU A 49 9.56 -4.65 -3.68
N ILE A 50 8.65 -5.47 -4.23
CA ILE A 50 8.48 -6.87 -3.83
C ILE A 50 9.73 -7.71 -4.17
N GLU A 51 10.33 -7.50 -5.34
CA GLU A 51 11.52 -8.24 -5.78
C GLU A 51 12.82 -7.78 -5.07
N ASN A 52 12.81 -6.62 -4.41
CA ASN A 52 14.00 -6.06 -3.78
C ASN A 52 14.28 -6.69 -2.41
N ASN A 53 15.15 -7.70 -2.39
CA ASN A 53 15.59 -8.42 -1.18
C ASN A 53 16.28 -7.54 -0.10
N ASN A 54 16.61 -6.28 -0.40
CA ASN A 54 17.20 -5.35 0.57
C ASN A 54 16.16 -4.48 1.28
N LEU A 55 14.90 -4.49 0.81
CA LEU A 55 13.78 -3.80 1.43
C LEU A 55 12.89 -4.82 2.12
N ASN A 56 12.44 -4.50 3.32
CA ASN A 56 11.48 -5.33 4.04
C ASN A 56 10.06 -4.90 3.66
N PHE A 57 9.71 -5.08 2.39
CA PHE A 57 8.42 -4.63 1.87
C PHE A 57 7.26 -5.40 2.49
N HIS A 58 6.26 -4.68 3.01
CA HIS A 58 5.06 -5.27 3.62
C HIS A 58 3.86 -5.28 2.67
N ARG A 59 3.46 -4.09 2.22
CA ARG A 59 2.24 -3.91 1.44
C ARG A 59 2.20 -2.57 0.73
N ALA A 60 1.46 -2.53 -0.36
CA ALA A 60 1.10 -1.31 -1.06
C ALA A 60 -0.42 -1.13 -1.11
N GLU A 61 -0.87 0.13 -1.15
CA GLU A 61 -2.24 0.48 -1.51
C GLU A 61 -2.25 1.48 -2.65
N LEU A 62 -2.89 1.11 -3.76
CA LEU A 62 -3.07 1.98 -4.93
C LEU A 62 -4.47 2.59 -4.83
N ILE A 63 -4.54 3.90 -4.63
CA ILE A 63 -5.78 4.65 -4.56
C ILE A 63 -6.04 5.27 -5.93
N VAL A 64 -6.96 4.65 -6.66
CA VAL A 64 -7.33 5.00 -8.03
C VAL A 64 -8.51 5.96 -8.03
N CYS A 65 -8.26 7.15 -8.56
CA CYS A 65 -9.19 8.26 -8.66
C CYS A 65 -9.31 8.70 -10.12
N GLY A 66 -10.30 9.53 -10.45
CA GLY A 66 -10.41 10.16 -11.76
C GLY A 66 -10.84 9.21 -12.89
N GLU A 67 -10.49 9.58 -14.13
CA GLU A 67 -10.96 8.91 -15.35
C GLU A 67 -10.39 7.49 -15.52
N VAL A 68 -9.21 7.22 -14.96
CA VAL A 68 -8.60 5.88 -14.98
C VAL A 68 -9.47 4.83 -14.28
N THR A 69 -10.38 5.24 -13.38
CA THR A 69 -11.39 4.37 -12.77
C THR A 69 -12.21 3.62 -13.82
N ARG A 70 -12.51 4.26 -14.96
CA ARG A 70 -13.26 3.63 -16.05
C ARG A 70 -12.46 2.53 -16.77
N SER A 71 -11.15 2.74 -16.89
CA SER A 71 -10.24 1.78 -17.50
C SER A 71 -10.15 0.47 -16.71
N LEU A 72 -10.51 0.47 -15.42
CA LEU A 72 -10.56 -0.75 -14.61
C LEU A 72 -11.62 -1.76 -15.10
N ILE A 73 -12.59 -1.31 -15.92
CA ILE A 73 -13.71 -2.11 -16.42
C ILE A 73 -13.69 -2.21 -17.94
N ASP A 74 -13.44 -1.09 -18.63
CA ASP A 74 -13.62 -0.98 -20.08
C ASP A 74 -12.33 -1.28 -20.88
N ASP A 75 -11.16 -1.34 -20.24
CA ASP A 75 -9.86 -1.46 -20.91
C ASP A 75 -9.16 -2.79 -20.61
N ILE A 76 -9.02 -3.63 -21.64
CA ILE A 76 -8.44 -4.98 -21.53
C ILE A 76 -6.99 -4.94 -21.02
N ASP A 77 -6.20 -3.97 -21.45
CA ASP A 77 -4.80 -3.85 -21.04
C ASP A 77 -4.71 -3.56 -19.53
N THR A 78 -5.49 -2.60 -19.05
CA THR A 78 -5.59 -2.26 -17.62
C THR A 78 -6.10 -3.46 -16.81
N MET A 79 -7.15 -4.14 -17.26
CA MET A 79 -7.63 -5.35 -16.60
C MET A 79 -6.58 -6.45 -16.53
N ASN A 80 -5.77 -6.63 -17.57
CA ASN A 80 -4.69 -7.62 -17.57
C ASN A 80 -3.56 -7.22 -16.61
N MET A 81 -3.23 -5.93 -16.53
CA MET A 81 -2.27 -5.42 -15.54
C MET A 81 -2.76 -5.63 -14.11
N LEU A 82 -4.03 -5.39 -13.82
CA LEU A 82 -4.59 -5.63 -12.48
C LEU A 82 -4.61 -7.11 -12.10
N LYS A 83 -4.70 -8.01 -13.09
CA LYS A 83 -4.62 -9.47 -12.84
C LYS A 83 -3.22 -9.93 -12.49
N SER A 84 -2.17 -9.23 -12.94
CA SER A 84 -0.78 -9.56 -12.60
C SER A 84 -0.35 -9.00 -11.25
N VAL A 85 -1.13 -8.10 -10.66
CA VAL A 85 -0.84 -7.54 -9.34
C VAL A 85 -0.86 -8.63 -8.28
N ASP A 86 0.16 -8.63 -7.42
CA ASP A 86 0.21 -9.51 -6.24
C ASP A 86 -0.80 -9.07 -5.18
N LYS A 87 -1.93 -9.79 -5.12
CA LYS A 87 -3.05 -9.50 -4.22
C LYS A 87 -2.76 -9.76 -2.75
N GLU A 88 -1.70 -10.50 -2.41
CA GLU A 88 -1.30 -10.70 -1.01
C GLU A 88 -0.67 -9.43 -0.42
N HIS A 89 -0.02 -8.68 -1.30
CA HIS A 89 0.82 -7.54 -0.97
C HIS A 89 0.22 -6.20 -1.40
N VAL A 90 -0.66 -6.20 -2.39
CA VAL A 90 -1.14 -4.99 -3.04
C VAL A 90 -2.66 -4.90 -2.96
N GLN A 91 -3.16 -3.84 -2.33
CA GLN A 91 -4.58 -3.51 -2.32
C GLN A 91 -4.86 -2.43 -3.37
N VAL A 92 -5.81 -2.70 -4.27
CA VAL A 92 -6.37 -1.66 -5.14
C VAL A 92 -7.63 -1.10 -4.50
N THR A 93 -7.69 0.21 -4.39
CA THR A 93 -8.79 0.97 -3.80
C THR A 93 -9.26 2.02 -4.80
N VAL A 94 -10.56 2.24 -4.92
CA VAL A 94 -11.17 3.18 -5.86
C VAL A 94 -11.92 4.28 -5.12
N CYS A 95 -11.83 5.51 -5.64
CA CYS A 95 -12.51 6.67 -5.10
C CYS A 95 -14.01 6.66 -5.46
N GLU A 96 -14.89 6.70 -4.46
CA GLU A 96 -16.35 6.68 -4.64
C GLU A 96 -16.84 7.85 -5.51
N ALA A 97 -16.33 9.06 -5.27
CA ALA A 97 -16.66 10.23 -6.09
C ALA A 97 -16.34 10.04 -7.58
N SER A 98 -15.34 9.20 -7.91
CA SER A 98 -15.00 8.89 -9.30
C SER A 98 -16.01 7.89 -9.91
N LEU A 99 -16.43 6.89 -9.15
CA LEU A 99 -17.49 5.96 -9.54
C LEU A 99 -18.81 6.69 -9.80
N GLU A 100 -19.21 7.57 -8.89
CA GLU A 100 -20.42 8.39 -9.01
C GLU A 100 -20.37 9.27 -10.27
N LYS A 101 -19.25 9.99 -10.48
CA LYS A 101 -19.08 10.89 -11.63
C LYS A 101 -19.12 10.14 -12.96
N LEU A 102 -18.62 8.90 -12.98
CA LEU A 102 -18.58 8.05 -14.17
C LEU A 102 -19.83 7.17 -14.33
N ASN A 103 -20.75 7.23 -13.36
CA ASN A 103 -21.96 6.40 -13.30
C ASN A 103 -21.63 4.90 -13.39
N ILE A 104 -20.59 4.49 -12.67
CA ILE A 104 -20.14 3.09 -12.56
C ILE A 104 -20.71 2.52 -11.26
N ASN A 105 -21.39 1.37 -11.34
CA ASN A 105 -21.79 0.65 -10.14
C ASN A 105 -20.56 -0.05 -9.52
N PRO A 106 -20.30 0.07 -8.21
CA PRO A 106 -19.28 -0.73 -7.52
C PRO A 106 -19.32 -2.24 -7.82
N ASP A 107 -20.50 -2.80 -8.10
CA ASP A 107 -20.67 -4.22 -8.46
C ASP A 107 -20.06 -4.59 -9.83
N GLU A 108 -19.78 -3.59 -10.68
CA GLU A 108 -19.13 -3.78 -11.99
C GLU A 108 -17.60 -3.83 -11.87
N LEU A 109 -17.04 -3.44 -10.72
CA LEU A 109 -15.60 -3.53 -10.47
C LEU A 109 -15.16 -4.99 -10.36
N PRO A 110 -13.94 -5.32 -10.83
CA PRO A 110 -13.39 -6.64 -10.61
C PRO A 110 -13.31 -6.97 -9.10
N LEU A 111 -13.58 -8.22 -8.76
CA LEU A 111 -13.63 -8.71 -7.37
C LEU A 111 -12.34 -8.32 -6.61
N GLU A 112 -12.52 -7.84 -5.36
CA GLU A 112 -11.49 -7.45 -4.36
C GLU A 112 -11.02 -5.98 -4.39
N ILE A 113 -11.62 -5.13 -5.22
CA ILE A 113 -11.41 -3.67 -5.13
C ILE A 113 -12.22 -3.09 -3.97
N LYS A 114 -11.57 -2.29 -3.13
CA LYS A 114 -12.24 -1.51 -2.07
C LYS A 114 -12.69 -0.17 -2.60
N VAL A 115 -13.81 0.34 -2.13
CA VAL A 115 -14.27 1.70 -2.42
C VAL A 115 -14.03 2.59 -1.20
N VAL A 116 -13.55 3.81 -1.42
CA VAL A 116 -13.35 4.82 -0.36
C VAL A 116 -14.03 6.13 -0.70
N GLU A 117 -14.73 6.70 0.28
CA GLU A 117 -15.43 7.98 0.19
C GLU A 117 -14.48 9.16 -0.11
N SER A 118 -13.35 9.23 0.61
CA SER A 118 -12.36 10.31 0.45
C SER A 118 -10.94 9.74 0.36
N PRO A 119 -10.24 9.96 -0.77
CA PRO A 119 -8.85 9.52 -0.93
C PRO A 119 -7.93 10.22 0.05
N GLU A 120 -8.13 11.52 0.33
CA GLU A 120 -7.30 12.30 1.26
C GLU A 120 -7.42 11.77 2.69
N ARG A 121 -8.65 11.42 3.11
CA ARG A 121 -8.89 10.79 4.40
C ARG A 121 -8.24 9.41 4.46
N ARG A 122 -8.32 8.61 3.39
CA ARG A 122 -7.68 7.29 3.33
C ARG A 122 -6.17 7.40 3.42
N ILE A 123 -5.55 8.28 2.63
CA ILE A 123 -4.11 8.56 2.67
C ILE A 123 -3.69 9.02 4.07
N SER A 124 -4.47 9.90 4.71
CA SER A 124 -4.18 10.37 6.07
C SER A 124 -4.19 9.24 7.10
N VAL A 125 -5.16 8.31 7.01
CA VAL A 125 -5.21 7.12 7.86
C VAL A 125 -4.01 6.20 7.60
N LEU A 126 -3.66 5.96 6.34
CA LEU A 126 -2.52 5.13 5.97
C LEU A 126 -1.20 5.71 6.47
N LYS A 127 -1.00 7.02 6.35
CA LYS A 127 0.16 7.74 6.92
C LYS A 127 0.27 7.54 8.44
N GLN A 128 -0.85 7.60 9.16
CA GLN A 128 -0.86 7.33 10.61
C GLN A 128 -0.53 5.88 10.95
N LEU A 129 -0.78 4.94 10.03
CA LEU A 129 -0.40 3.53 10.14
C LEU A 129 1.05 3.27 9.69
N GLY A 130 1.81 4.30 9.32
CA GLY A 130 3.21 4.19 8.93
C GLY A 130 3.45 4.03 7.43
N PHE A 131 2.43 4.21 6.58
CA PHE A 131 2.62 4.16 5.14
C PHE A 131 3.38 5.39 4.64
N VAL A 132 4.32 5.15 3.74
CA VAL A 132 5.02 6.17 2.97
C VAL A 132 4.22 6.46 1.70
N THR A 133 3.95 7.74 1.44
CA THR A 133 3.28 8.15 0.20
C THR A 133 4.30 8.31 -0.91
N ILE A 134 3.98 7.76 -2.07
CA ILE A 134 4.70 7.98 -3.32
C ILE A 134 3.75 8.76 -4.24
N ASP A 135 4.18 9.96 -4.62
CA ASP A 135 3.51 10.79 -5.62
C ASP A 135 4.09 10.42 -7.00
N LEU A 136 3.22 10.19 -7.98
CA LEU A 136 3.55 9.83 -9.37
C LEU A 136 3.23 11.00 -10.31
#